data_AF-A0A1W7MD33-F1
#
_entry.id   AF-A0A1W7MD33-F1
#
_cell.length_a   1.000
_cell.length_b   1.000
_cell.length_c   1.000
_cell.angle_alpha   90.00
_cell.angle_beta   90.00
_cell.angle_gamma   90.00
#
_symmetry.space_group_name_H-M   'P 1'
#
loop_
_entity.id
_entity.type
_entity.pdbx_description
1 polymer ?
#
loop_
_entity_poly.entity_id
_entity_poly.type
_entity_poly.pdbx_seq_one_letter_code
_entity_poly.pdbx_strand_id
1 'polypeptide(L)'
;MKALWIAGLLSGVGLATPAIATAPAAPDHVERIEHRGGTVEARYQVMTQTVQRQIGAPGPGGRMASLRCVWSVDLTVRREARLPSGALASRQLERPRVLTGTRAGWCKGQESAIAGEVARRTDQLRAEMLAAAREDRQEVIADAERLHAGHREG
;
A
#
# COMPACT_ATOMS: atom_id res chain seq x y z
N MET A 1 37.53 12.23 -64.47
CA MET A 1 38.45 11.35 -63.70
C MET A 1 38.34 11.71 -62.23
N LYS A 2 38.11 10.71 -61.36
CA LYS A 2 38.12 10.72 -59.87
C LYS A 2 37.00 11.51 -59.18
N ALA A 3 36.43 11.09 -58.06
CA ALA A 3 36.12 9.81 -57.44
C ALA A 3 35.12 10.15 -56.31
N LEU A 4 34.18 9.25 -56.03
CA LEU A 4 33.20 9.26 -54.92
C LEU A 4 33.80 9.66 -53.57
N TRP A 5 33.00 10.18 -52.63
CA TRP A 5 32.77 9.62 -51.27
C TRP A 5 31.57 10.33 -50.60
N ILE A 6 30.42 9.64 -50.51
CA ILE A 6 29.29 10.04 -49.66
C ILE A 6 29.51 9.36 -48.30
N ALA A 7 29.90 10.14 -47.29
CA ALA A 7 29.98 9.66 -45.92
C ALA A 7 28.57 9.74 -45.29
N GLY A 8 27.86 8.61 -45.29
CA GLY A 8 26.64 8.44 -44.52
C GLY A 8 26.95 8.30 -43.03
N LEU A 9 26.53 9.27 -42.23
CA LEU A 9 26.48 9.19 -40.77
C LEU A 9 25.01 9.03 -40.36
N LEU A 10 24.57 7.77 -40.26
CA LEU A 10 23.30 7.42 -39.63
C LEU A 10 23.54 7.31 -38.11
N SER A 11 23.31 8.41 -37.40
CA SER A 11 23.25 8.43 -35.95
C SER A 11 21.99 7.70 -35.48
N GLY A 12 22.15 6.45 -35.05
CA GLY A 12 21.11 5.72 -34.35
C GLY A 12 20.89 6.31 -32.96
N VAL A 13 19.85 7.14 -32.80
CA VAL A 13 19.35 7.55 -31.48
C VAL A 13 18.59 6.37 -30.88
N GLY A 14 19.25 5.62 -30.00
CA GLY A 14 18.59 4.64 -29.15
C GLY A 14 17.73 5.38 -28.12
N LEU A 15 16.41 5.43 -28.33
CA LEU A 15 15.47 5.88 -27.33
C LEU A 15 15.43 4.87 -26.18
N ALA A 16 16.15 5.16 -25.09
CA ALA A 16 15.98 4.46 -23.83
C ALA A 16 14.62 4.85 -23.25
N THR A 17 13.62 3.97 -23.39
CA THR A 17 12.34 4.10 -22.70
C THR A 17 12.58 3.96 -21.20
N PRO A 18 12.19 4.95 -20.37
CA PRO A 18 12.26 4.79 -18.93
C PRO A 18 11.33 3.65 -18.51
N ALA A 19 11.87 2.66 -17.82
CA ALA A 19 11.08 1.62 -17.17
C ALA A 19 10.23 2.27 -16.08
N ILE A 20 8.92 2.38 -16.34
CA ILE A 20 7.96 2.80 -15.32
C ILE A 20 7.88 1.64 -14.34
N ALA A 21 8.47 1.79 -13.16
CA ALA A 21 8.28 0.86 -12.06
C ALA A 21 6.79 0.87 -11.70
N THR A 22 6.05 -0.13 -12.16
CA THR A 22 4.68 -0.37 -11.72
C THR A 22 4.79 -0.76 -10.25
N ALA A 23 4.45 0.16 -9.35
CA ALA A 23 4.25 -0.22 -7.95
C ALA A 23 3.26 -1.39 -7.94
N PRO A 24 3.50 -2.46 -7.16
CA PRO A 24 2.53 -3.54 -7.06
C PRO A 24 1.19 -2.91 -6.68
N ALA A 25 0.14 -3.20 -7.46
CA ALA A 25 -1.19 -2.70 -7.15
C ALA A 25 -1.49 -3.03 -5.69
N ALA A 26 -1.72 -2.00 -4.87
CA ALA A 26 -2.08 -2.21 -3.49
C ALA A 26 -3.26 -3.19 -3.44
N PRO A 27 -3.31 -4.13 -2.48
CA PRO A 27 -4.43 -5.02 -2.35
C PRO A 27 -5.74 -4.22 -2.36
N ASP A 28 -6.61 -4.50 -3.32
CA ASP A 28 -7.99 -4.02 -3.40
C ASP A 28 -8.91 -5.21 -3.10
N HIS A 29 -9.95 -4.95 -2.31
CA HIS A 29 -10.99 -5.91 -1.99
C HIS A 29 -12.36 -5.25 -2.08
N VAL A 30 -13.25 -5.85 -2.85
CA VAL A 30 -14.64 -5.42 -2.95
C VAL A 30 -15.53 -6.49 -2.34
N GLU A 31 -16.42 -6.05 -1.46
CA GLU A 31 -17.46 -6.87 -0.85
C GLU A 31 -18.84 -6.32 -1.22
N ARG A 32 -19.78 -7.21 -1.51
CA ARG A 32 -21.19 -6.88 -1.70
C ARG A 32 -21.99 -7.38 -0.51
N ILE A 33 -22.74 -6.48 0.10
CA ILE A 33 -23.51 -6.75 1.31
C ILE A 33 -24.97 -6.49 0.99
N GLU A 34 -25.80 -7.53 1.12
CA GLU A 34 -27.24 -7.38 0.99
C GLU A 34 -27.79 -6.59 2.18
N HIS A 35 -28.56 -5.56 1.87
CA HIS A 35 -29.21 -4.67 2.83
C HIS A 35 -30.66 -4.45 2.41
N ARG A 36 -31.55 -4.08 3.35
CA ARG A 36 -32.98 -3.88 3.07
C ARG A 36 -33.26 -2.84 1.98
N GLY A 37 -32.37 -1.87 1.79
CA GLY A 37 -32.45 -0.86 0.74
C GLY A 37 -31.85 -1.28 -0.60
N GLY A 38 -31.31 -2.50 -0.71
CA GLY A 38 -30.58 -3.03 -1.86
C GLY A 38 -29.11 -3.34 -1.54
N THR A 39 -28.36 -3.82 -2.53
CA THR A 39 -26.96 -4.23 -2.35
C THR A 39 -26.02 -3.04 -2.13
N VAL A 40 -25.26 -3.06 -1.04
CA VAL A 40 -24.18 -2.11 -0.75
C VAL A 40 -22.86 -2.66 -1.29
N GLU A 41 -22.12 -1.88 -2.06
CA GLU A 41 -20.77 -2.23 -2.52
C GLU A 41 -19.72 -1.53 -1.66
N ALA A 42 -18.94 -2.29 -0.90
CA ALA A 42 -17.85 -1.78 -0.07
C ALA A 42 -16.49 -2.13 -0.68
N ARG A 43 -15.70 -1.11 -1.01
CA ARG A 43 -14.34 -1.24 -1.53
C ARG A 43 -13.33 -0.91 -0.44
N TYR A 44 -12.33 -1.76 -0.26
CA TYR A 44 -11.27 -1.67 0.72
C TYR A 44 -9.91 -1.58 0.03
N GLN A 45 -9.15 -0.54 0.35
CA GLN A 45 -7.84 -0.24 -0.23
C GLN A 45 -6.81 -0.13 0.89
N VAL A 46 -5.62 -0.67 0.66
CA VAL A 46 -4.53 -0.66 1.65
C VAL A 46 -3.55 0.48 1.40
N MET A 47 -3.16 1.15 2.47
CA MET A 47 -1.98 2.01 2.55
C MET A 47 -1.04 1.46 3.62
N THR A 48 0.26 1.44 3.34
CA THR A 48 1.28 0.96 4.30
C THR A 48 2.27 2.06 4.65
N GLN A 49 2.64 2.15 5.92
CA GLN A 49 3.72 3.01 6.40
C GLN A 49 4.77 2.16 7.11
N THR A 50 6.03 2.26 6.69
CA THR A 50 7.14 1.61 7.41
C THR A 50 7.73 2.58 8.42
N VAL A 51 7.75 2.17 9.69
CA VAL A 51 8.37 2.92 10.79
C VAL A 51 9.67 2.21 11.17
N GLN A 52 10.75 2.98 11.25
CA GLN A 52 12.08 2.48 11.59
C GLN A 52 12.60 3.16 12.85
N ARG A 53 13.37 2.42 13.66
CA ARG A 53 14.02 2.96 14.85
C ARG A 53 15.43 2.39 15.01
N GLN A 54 16.39 3.29 15.11
CA GLN A 54 17.77 2.94 15.42
C GLN A 54 17.88 2.57 16.90
N ILE A 55 18.45 1.40 17.19
CA ILE A 55 18.85 1.00 18.54
C ILE A 55 20.32 0.57 18.56
N GLY A 56 20.89 0.53 19.76
CA GLY A 56 22.31 0.24 19.98
C GLY A 56 23.21 1.46 19.81
N ALA A 57 24.52 1.25 19.92
CA ALA A 57 25.53 2.29 19.81
C ALA A 57 26.59 1.91 18.76
N PRO A 58 27.13 2.89 18.01
CA PRO A 58 28.29 2.66 17.17
C PRO A 58 29.51 2.30 18.03
N GLY A 59 30.34 1.39 17.53
CA GLY A 59 31.64 1.11 18.13
C GLY A 59 32.68 2.16 17.75
N PRO A 60 33.91 2.04 18.28
CA PRO A 60 35.01 2.93 17.92
C PRO A 60 35.20 3.05 16.40
N GLY A 61 35.40 4.28 15.91
CA GLY A 61 35.54 4.56 14.49
C GLY A 61 34.25 4.35 13.67
N GLY A 62 33.07 4.43 14.28
CA GLY A 62 31.79 4.33 13.58
C GLY A 62 31.41 2.91 13.14
N ARG A 63 32.13 1.89 13.63
CA ARG A 63 31.87 0.49 13.31
C ARG A 63 30.48 0.08 13.79
N MET A 64 29.82 -0.76 13.01
CA MET A 64 28.48 -1.26 13.29
C MET A 64 28.54 -2.34 14.37
N ALA A 65 28.77 -1.93 15.62
CA ALA A 65 28.94 -2.82 16.77
C ALA A 65 27.60 -3.44 17.20
N SER A 66 26.87 -2.75 18.10
CA SER A 66 25.56 -3.21 18.60
C SER A 66 24.38 -2.61 17.83
N LEU A 67 24.64 -1.82 16.78
CA LEU A 67 23.60 -1.16 16.02
C LEU A 67 22.63 -2.18 15.41
N ARG A 68 21.34 -1.95 15.64
CA ARG A 68 20.24 -2.66 15.00
C ARG A 68 19.21 -1.64 14.54
N CYS A 69 18.64 -1.87 13.37
CA CYS A 69 17.42 -1.22 12.93
C CYS A 69 16.23 -2.11 13.25
N VAL A 70 15.40 -1.69 14.19
CA VAL A 70 14.08 -2.33 14.39
C VAL A 70 13.07 -1.59 13.53
N TRP A 71 12.14 -2.33 12.94
CA TRP A 71 11.14 -1.74 12.06
C TRP A 71 9.78 -2.44 12.23
N SER A 72 8.73 -1.68 11.92
CA SER A 72 7.37 -2.16 11.82
C SER A 72 6.68 -1.59 10.59
N VAL A 73 5.62 -2.25 10.15
CA VAL A 73 4.69 -1.71 9.15
C VAL A 73 3.36 -1.49 9.81
N ASP A 74 2.86 -0.27 9.69
CA ASP A 74 1.49 0.09 10.00
C ASP A 74 0.68 0.04 8.71
N LEU A 75 -0.57 -0.41 8.82
CA LEU A 75 -1.48 -0.59 7.69
C LEU A 75 -2.77 0.17 7.95
N THR A 76 -3.11 1.07 7.04
CA THR A 76 -4.38 1.79 7.03
C THR A 76 -5.25 1.20 5.93
N VAL A 77 -6.39 0.65 6.28
CA VAL A 77 -7.39 0.18 5.30
C VAL A 77 -8.41 1.30 5.11
N ARG A 78 -8.46 1.88 3.92
CA ARG A 78 -9.50 2.83 3.53
C ARG A 78 -10.68 2.06 2.97
N ARG A 79 -11.87 2.36 3.48
CA ARG A 79 -13.14 1.82 2.97
C ARG A 79 -13.97 2.92 2.33
N GLU A 80 -14.52 2.64 1.18
CA GLU A 80 -15.62 3.39 0.56
C GLU A 80 -16.80 2.44 0.32
N ALA A 81 -17.95 2.74 0.91
CA ALA A 81 -19.19 1.98 0.74
C ALA A 81 -20.20 2.81 -0.07
N ARG A 82 -20.64 2.25 -1.20
CA ARG A 82 -21.64 2.84 -2.09
C ARG A 82 -22.97 2.16 -1.91
N LEU A 83 -23.98 2.94 -1.56
CA LEU A 83 -25.34 2.48 -1.36
C LEU A 83 -26.12 2.47 -2.70
N PRO A 84 -27.24 1.72 -2.76
CA PRO A 84 -28.16 1.75 -3.90
C PRO A 84 -28.69 3.15 -4.25
N SER A 85 -28.88 4.01 -3.25
CA SER A 85 -29.29 5.41 -3.44
C SER A 85 -28.21 6.28 -4.10
N GLY A 86 -26.98 5.76 -4.27
CA GLY A 86 -25.82 6.51 -4.74
C GLY A 86 -25.05 7.23 -3.64
N ALA A 87 -25.57 7.24 -2.40
CA ALA A 87 -24.85 7.77 -1.23
C ALA A 87 -23.54 7.01 -0.98
N LEU A 88 -22.56 7.72 -0.41
CA LEU A 88 -21.23 7.19 -0.11
C LEU A 88 -20.94 7.31 1.38
N ALA A 89 -20.39 6.26 1.99
CA ALA A 89 -19.84 6.26 3.34
C ALA A 89 -18.37 5.84 3.32
N SER A 90 -17.48 6.66 3.86
CA SER A 90 -16.04 6.38 3.89
C SER A 90 -15.52 6.23 5.32
N ARG A 91 -14.57 5.32 5.53
CA ARG A 91 -13.90 5.13 6.83
C ARG A 91 -12.45 4.70 6.65
N GLN A 92 -11.61 4.99 7.64
CA GLN A 92 -10.24 4.47 7.73
C GLN A 92 -10.14 3.52 8.92
N LEU A 93 -9.50 2.37 8.71
CA LEU A 93 -9.29 1.35 9.72
C LEU A 93 -7.78 1.18 9.94
N GLU A 94 -7.32 1.60 11.11
CA GLU A 94 -5.90 1.53 11.46
C GLU A 94 -5.51 0.16 12.00
N ARG A 95 -4.39 -0.38 11.51
CA ARG A 95 -3.80 -1.66 11.90
C ARG A 95 -2.32 -1.43 12.20
N PRO A 96 -1.96 -1.05 13.43
CA PRO A 96 -0.58 -0.79 13.77
C PRO A 96 0.22 -2.10 13.81
N ARG A 97 1.48 -2.04 13.38
CA ARG A 97 2.46 -3.13 13.57
C ARG A 97 2.01 -4.48 12.98
N VAL A 98 1.39 -4.47 11.80
CA VAL A 98 1.00 -5.71 11.10
C VAL A 98 2.19 -6.55 10.67
N LEU A 99 3.35 -5.92 10.43
CA LEU A 99 4.63 -6.58 10.21
C LEU A 99 5.68 -5.99 11.16
N THR A 100 6.63 -6.82 11.56
CA THR A 100 7.82 -6.39 12.30
C THR A 100 9.05 -7.12 11.82
N GLY A 101 10.20 -6.49 12.05
CA GLY A 101 11.48 -7.13 11.85
C GLY A 101 12.63 -6.36 12.49
N THR A 102 13.81 -6.92 12.35
CA THR A 102 15.07 -6.32 12.82
C THR A 102 16.17 -6.62 11.82
N ARG A 103 17.03 -5.63 11.56
CA ARG A 103 18.21 -5.79 10.71
C ARG A 103 19.45 -5.28 11.44
N ALA A 104 20.59 -5.91 11.19
CA ALA A 104 21.85 -5.43 11.72
C ALA A 104 22.24 -4.10 11.05
N GLY A 105 22.70 -3.13 11.84
CA GLY A 105 23.24 -1.89 11.32
C GLY A 105 22.37 -0.65 11.44
N TRP A 106 22.73 0.33 10.61
CA TRP A 106 22.07 1.63 10.51
C TRP A 106 20.75 1.53 9.76
N CYS A 107 19.66 2.11 10.28
CA CYS A 107 18.38 2.11 9.57
C CYS A 107 18.44 2.69 8.16
N LYS A 108 19.17 3.80 7.98
CA LYS A 108 19.37 4.45 6.68
C LYS A 108 19.95 3.50 5.62
N GLY A 109 20.78 2.54 6.03
CA GLY A 109 21.37 1.56 5.12
C GLY A 109 20.48 0.34 4.84
N GLN A 110 19.30 0.25 5.47
CA GLN A 110 18.42 -0.93 5.41
C GLN A 110 17.11 -0.67 4.68
N GLU A 111 16.85 0.55 4.20
CA GLU A 111 15.56 0.94 3.59
C GLU A 111 15.14 0.01 2.43
N SER A 112 16.02 -0.23 1.46
CA SER A 112 15.74 -1.12 0.33
C SER A 112 15.56 -2.57 0.74
N ALA A 113 16.34 -3.06 1.71
CA ALA A 113 16.23 -4.41 2.22
C ALA A 113 14.92 -4.62 2.99
N ILE A 114 14.49 -3.62 3.78
CA ILE A 114 13.21 -3.63 4.49
C ILE A 114 12.06 -3.56 3.48
N ALA A 115 12.12 -2.68 2.49
CA ALA A 115 11.12 -2.61 1.42
C ALA A 115 10.97 -3.95 0.68
N GLY A 116 12.08 -4.63 0.35
CA GLY A 116 12.06 -5.96 -0.24
C GLY A 116 11.55 -7.06 0.69
N GLU A 117 11.66 -6.90 2.01
CA GLU A 117 11.06 -7.80 2.99
C GLU A 117 9.55 -7.60 3.11
N VAL A 118 9.08 -6.35 3.11
CA VAL A 118 7.65 -6.00 3.09
C VAL A 118 6.99 -6.49 1.80
N ALA A 119 7.63 -6.27 0.64
CA ALA A 119 7.10 -6.70 -0.66
C ALA A 119 6.91 -8.23 -0.76
N ARG A 120 7.76 -9.01 -0.09
CA ARG A 120 7.62 -10.48 -0.01
C ARG A 120 6.51 -10.94 0.93
N ARG A 121 5.94 -10.05 1.75
CA ARG A 121 4.86 -10.35 2.71
C ARG A 121 3.52 -9.73 2.30
N THR A 122 3.34 -9.46 1.01
CA THR A 122 2.10 -8.91 0.44
C THR A 122 0.87 -9.77 0.80
N ASP A 123 1.00 -11.10 0.86
CA ASP A 123 -0.09 -11.99 1.25
C ASP A 123 -0.53 -11.79 2.71
N GLN A 124 0.42 -11.51 3.62
CA GLN A 124 0.10 -11.18 5.01
C GLN A 124 -0.65 -9.85 5.10
N LEU A 125 -0.22 -8.82 4.35
CA LEU A 125 -0.91 -7.54 4.28
C LEU A 125 -2.33 -7.68 3.69
N ARG A 126 -2.50 -8.54 2.68
CA ARG A 126 -3.81 -8.89 2.11
C ARG A 126 -4.69 -9.59 3.14
N ALA A 127 -4.14 -10.51 3.94
CA ALA A 127 -4.87 -11.19 4.99
C ALA A 127 -5.36 -10.20 6.08
N GLU A 128 -4.53 -9.23 6.47
CA GLU A 128 -4.91 -8.16 7.40
C GLU A 128 -6.02 -7.27 6.85
N MET A 129 -5.96 -6.91 5.55
CA MET A 129 -7.05 -6.18 4.89
C MET A 129 -8.38 -6.97 4.93
N LEU A 130 -8.33 -8.26 4.62
CA LEU A 130 -9.52 -9.12 4.65
C LEU A 130 -10.05 -9.29 6.08
N ALA A 131 -9.17 -9.31 7.10
CA ALA A 131 -9.58 -9.31 8.50
C ALA A 131 -10.28 -8.01 8.88
N ALA A 132 -9.70 -6.86 8.51
CA ALA A 132 -10.32 -5.56 8.72
C ALA A 132 -11.70 -5.44 8.06
N ALA A 133 -11.85 -5.90 6.81
CA ALA A 133 -13.14 -5.92 6.11
C ALA A 133 -14.20 -6.78 6.84
N ARG A 134 -13.81 -7.97 7.31
CA ARG A 134 -14.72 -8.85 8.07
C ARG A 134 -15.18 -8.21 9.39
N GLU A 135 -14.26 -7.60 10.12
CA GLU A 135 -14.55 -6.90 11.39
C GLU A 135 -15.46 -5.69 11.18
N ASP A 136 -15.30 -4.99 10.05
CA ASP A 136 -16.03 -3.78 9.70
C ASP A 136 -17.45 -4.02 9.17
N ARG A 137 -17.78 -5.25 8.77
CA ARG A 137 -19.04 -5.58 8.08
C ARG A 137 -20.30 -5.03 8.76
N GLN A 138 -20.39 -5.11 10.09
CA GLN A 138 -21.56 -4.62 10.83
C GLN A 138 -21.67 -3.09 10.80
N GLU A 139 -20.54 -2.39 10.77
CA GLU A 139 -20.54 -0.93 10.63
C GLU A 139 -20.99 -0.51 9.24
N VAL A 140 -20.62 -1.24 8.17
CA VAL A 140 -21.13 -0.95 6.82
C VAL A 140 -22.64 -1.05 6.77
N ILE A 141 -23.23 -2.05 7.43
CA ILE A 141 -24.68 -2.21 7.54
C ILE A 141 -25.26 -1.02 8.33
N ALA A 142 -24.63 -0.59 9.42
CA ALA A 142 -25.08 0.54 10.21
C ALA A 142 -25.01 1.88 9.44
N ASP A 143 -23.94 2.10 8.67
CA ASP A 143 -23.82 3.23 7.74
C ASP A 143 -24.94 3.21 6.70
N ALA A 144 -25.21 2.04 6.12
CA ALA A 144 -26.29 1.84 5.17
C ALA A 144 -27.66 2.20 5.76
N GLU A 145 -27.91 1.79 7.00
CA GLU A 145 -29.16 2.09 7.70
C GLU A 145 -29.36 3.58 7.96
N ARG A 146 -28.32 4.26 8.47
CA ARG A 146 -28.38 5.70 8.77
C ARG A 146 -28.67 6.51 7.51
N LEU A 147 -27.98 6.20 6.42
CA LEU A 147 -28.13 6.90 5.15
C LEU A 147 -29.45 6.57 4.44
N HIS A 148 -29.94 5.33 4.57
CA HIS A 148 -31.25 4.95 4.04
C HIS A 148 -32.39 5.68 4.77
N ALA A 149 -32.30 5.83 6.10
CA ALA A 149 -33.28 6.57 6.88
C ALA A 149 -33.34 8.05 6.46
N GLY A 150 -32.18 8.73 6.37
CA GLY A 150 -32.12 10.13 5.95
C GLY A 150 -32.62 10.38 4.52
N HIS A 151 -32.50 9.40 3.62
CA HIS A 151 -33.06 9.51 2.26
C HIS A 151 -34.60 9.49 2.23
N ARG A 152 -35.28 8.82 3.18
CA ARG A 152 -36.75 8.76 3.22
C ARG A 152 -37.40 10.00 3.82
N GLU A 153 -36.63 10.85 4.49
CA GLU A 153 -37.12 12.05 5.19
C GLU A 153 -37.04 13.33 4.33
N GLY A 154 -36.39 13.27 3.15
CA GLY A 154 -36.27 14.38 2.21
C GLY A 154 -37.07 14.16 0.94
#